data_AF-A0A9P3LF69-F1
#
_entry.id   AF-A0A9P3LF69-F1
#
_cell.length_a   1.000
_cell.length_b   1.000
_cell.length_c   1.000
_cell.angle_alpha   90.00
_cell.angle_beta   90.00
_cell.angle_gamma   90.00
#
_symmetry.space_group_name_H-M   'P 1'
#
loop_
_entity.id
_entity.type
_entity.pdbx_description
1 polymer ?
#
loop_
_entity_poly.entity_id
_entity_poly.type
_entity_poly.pdbx_seq_one_letter_code
_entity_poly.pdbx_strand_id
1 'polypeptide(L)'
;MQAAFDILGGFNLTYWLSYPAQIPSFPVPMQGTVFWKPVFEYDNSENDGTITFRKTLSFSTTFTARVFASEVNEAIYRYATAQQSSTASLDLTLGLGSAAFEVLGAAASQENTTTTEFDSALRLVREHAAGVVQTTVQSTEQTYTVGPRSRLNLYQKVFHFAGLDHECDAVRVSPRVLRESEAVDVVVRARPVAFVKDIQVVYGDCAAEAPPLRVVEVHGGNADINAGFGGKYVWLVPLYTFDPAEAASRFDLIVQEDGYGGWPDLAKGAGGQFRFLRAVHDPRAHVKIRELAFLRSGAGAVGGVEGWGFSGRTEDINRERQGDWLYLMWKTHAVPEPIL
;
A
#
# COMPACT_ATOMS: atom_id res chain seq x y z
N MET A 1 -40.36 -1.77 46.48
CA MET A 1 -39.31 -0.79 46.10
C MET A 1 -38.49 -1.45 44.99
N GLN A 2 -39.09 -1.84 43.86
CA GLN A 2 -39.77 -1.06 42.81
C GLN A 2 -38.80 -0.18 42.01
N ALA A 3 -38.60 -0.54 40.73
CA ALA A 3 -38.18 0.27 39.58
C ALA A 3 -36.75 0.85 39.61
N ALA A 4 -36.01 1.05 38.53
CA ALA A 4 -36.11 0.87 37.07
C ALA A 4 -34.64 0.88 36.58
N PHE A 5 -34.23 0.13 35.56
CA PHE A 5 -34.15 0.61 34.19
C PHE A 5 -33.87 -0.60 33.28
N ASP A 6 -34.94 -1.25 32.82
CA ASP A 6 -35.00 -1.68 31.44
C ASP A 6 -35.43 -0.45 30.62
N ILE A 7 -34.71 -0.20 29.52
CA ILE A 7 -35.03 0.60 28.31
C ILE A 7 -33.71 1.24 27.85
N LEU A 8 -33.00 0.53 26.96
CA LEU A 8 -32.66 0.95 25.60
C LEU A 8 -31.94 -0.22 24.93
N GLY A 9 -32.58 -0.74 23.88
CA GLY A 9 -32.16 -1.94 23.18
C GLY A 9 -30.90 -1.75 22.32
N GLY A 10 -30.26 -2.88 22.04
CA GLY A 10 -29.49 -3.14 20.83
C GLY A 10 -28.48 -2.07 20.43
N PHE A 11 -27.35 -1.99 21.15
CA PHE A 11 -26.15 -1.41 20.58
C PHE A 11 -25.61 -2.36 19.50
N ASN A 12 -26.03 -2.11 18.25
CA ASN A 12 -25.36 -2.66 17.09
C ASN A 12 -24.02 -1.91 16.96
N LEU A 13 -22.94 -2.56 17.38
CA LEU A 13 -21.57 -2.07 17.36
C LEU A 13 -21.06 -1.95 15.91
N THR A 14 -21.61 -0.99 15.18
CA THR A 14 -21.05 -0.54 13.90
C THR A 14 -20.05 0.56 14.25
N TYR A 15 -18.82 0.18 14.58
CA TYR A 15 -17.72 1.12 14.75
C TYR A 15 -17.48 1.83 13.42
N TRP A 16 -17.93 3.08 13.31
CA TRP A 16 -17.50 3.98 12.25
C TRP A 16 -16.03 4.31 12.50
N LEU A 17 -15.13 3.69 11.74
CA LEU A 17 -13.70 3.94 11.82
C LEU A 17 -13.43 5.36 11.34
N SER A 18 -13.42 6.31 12.26
CA SER A 18 -12.79 7.61 12.10
C SER A 18 -11.27 7.39 12.06
N TYR A 19 -10.55 7.94 11.06
CA TYR A 19 -9.16 7.65 10.67
C TYR A 19 -8.41 6.73 11.66
N PRO A 20 -8.21 5.44 11.35
CA PRO A 20 -7.71 4.52 12.35
C PRO A 20 -6.37 5.02 12.89
N ALA A 21 -6.32 5.18 14.21
CA ALA A 21 -5.08 5.16 14.98
C ALA A 21 -4.16 4.07 14.39
N GLN A 22 -2.84 4.35 14.33
CA GLN A 22 -1.82 3.55 13.65
C GLN A 22 -2.25 2.09 13.43
N ILE A 23 -2.70 1.78 12.21
CA ILE A 23 -3.13 0.44 11.85
C ILE A 23 -1.94 -0.50 12.14
N PRO A 24 -2.12 -1.51 13.01
CA PRO A 24 -1.01 -2.34 13.42
C PRO A 24 -0.49 -3.14 12.22
N SER A 25 0.83 -3.15 12.07
CA SER A 25 1.49 -4.07 11.14
C SER A 25 1.65 -5.45 11.78
N PHE A 26 1.62 -6.49 10.96
CA PHE A 26 1.83 -7.86 11.41
C PHE A 26 2.90 -8.57 10.55
N PRO A 27 3.61 -9.55 11.12
CA PRO A 27 4.57 -10.37 10.38
C PRO A 27 3.85 -11.47 9.61
N VAL A 28 4.21 -11.66 8.35
CA VAL A 28 3.77 -12.75 7.49
C VAL A 28 4.98 -13.62 7.17
N PRO A 29 5.02 -14.86 7.69
CA PRO A 29 6.09 -15.80 7.35
C PRO A 29 5.91 -16.29 5.92
N MET A 30 6.99 -16.26 5.15
CA MET A 30 7.10 -16.71 3.77
C MET A 30 8.42 -17.46 3.60
N GLN A 31 8.62 -18.11 2.44
CA GLN A 31 9.86 -18.80 2.12
C GLN A 31 10.45 -18.28 0.82
N GLY A 32 11.74 -17.96 0.86
CA GLY A 32 12.61 -17.79 -0.30
C GLY A 32 13.43 -19.05 -0.54
N THR A 33 14.17 -19.07 -1.63
CA THR A 33 15.05 -20.18 -2.00
C THR A 33 16.44 -19.65 -2.33
N VAL A 34 17.47 -20.30 -1.79
CA VAL A 34 18.86 -20.07 -2.14
C VAL A 34 19.39 -21.29 -2.89
N PHE A 35 20.05 -21.08 -4.03
CA PHE A 35 20.64 -22.16 -4.82
C PHE A 35 21.91 -21.72 -5.55
N TRP A 36 22.64 -22.69 -6.08
CA TRP A 36 23.87 -22.48 -6.83
C TRP A 36 23.61 -22.59 -8.35
N LYS A 37 23.60 -21.47 -9.06
CA LYS A 37 23.42 -21.40 -10.52
C LYS A 37 24.74 -21.69 -11.23
N PRO A 38 24.80 -22.61 -12.22
CA PRO A 38 26.02 -22.84 -12.99
C PRO A 38 26.34 -21.63 -13.87
N VAL A 39 27.57 -21.12 -13.77
CA VAL A 39 28.06 -19.97 -14.56
C VAL A 39 28.88 -20.45 -15.75
N PHE A 40 29.80 -21.38 -15.52
CA PHE A 40 30.55 -22.03 -16.58
C PHE A 40 31.10 -23.38 -16.14
N GLU A 41 31.43 -24.20 -17.13
CA GLU A 41 32.13 -25.46 -16.99
C GLU A 41 33.36 -25.46 -17.90
N TYR A 42 34.48 -25.94 -17.38
CA TYR A 42 35.69 -26.18 -18.15
C TYR A 42 36.23 -27.58 -17.86
N ASP A 43 36.37 -28.38 -18.90
CA ASP A 43 36.90 -29.74 -18.83
C ASP A 43 38.31 -29.77 -19.44
N ASN A 44 39.30 -30.02 -18.59
CA ASN A 44 40.71 -30.17 -18.97
C ASN A 44 41.16 -31.64 -18.86
N SER A 45 40.23 -32.59 -18.91
CA SER A 45 40.51 -34.03 -18.76
C SER A 45 41.47 -34.58 -19.81
N GLU A 46 41.42 -34.06 -21.04
CA GLU A 46 42.22 -34.52 -22.19
C GLU A 46 43.58 -33.81 -22.34
N ASN A 47 43.93 -32.87 -21.46
CA ASN A 47 45.19 -32.12 -21.55
C ASN A 47 46.10 -32.39 -20.35
N ASP A 48 47.39 -32.56 -20.64
CA ASP A 48 48.45 -32.68 -19.63
C ASP A 48 49.02 -31.32 -19.16
N GLY A 49 48.51 -30.21 -19.72
CA GLY A 49 48.90 -28.85 -19.36
C GLY A 49 47.92 -28.17 -18.40
N THR A 50 48.40 -27.13 -17.72
CA THR A 50 47.56 -26.23 -16.91
C THR A 50 46.98 -25.13 -17.80
N ILE A 51 45.68 -24.90 -17.72
CA ILE A 51 44.99 -23.84 -18.45
C ILE A 51 44.64 -22.71 -17.49
N THR A 52 44.92 -21.47 -17.88
CA THR A 52 44.51 -20.26 -17.16
C THR A 52 43.67 -19.39 -18.08
N PHE A 53 42.52 -18.94 -17.60
CA PHE A 53 41.66 -18.02 -18.34
C PHE A 53 40.99 -17.02 -17.40
N ARG A 54 40.50 -15.94 -17.99
CA ARG A 54 39.74 -14.90 -17.30
C ARG A 54 38.26 -15.06 -17.59
N LYS A 55 37.43 -14.78 -16.60
CA LYS A 55 35.98 -14.78 -16.73
C LYS A 55 35.43 -13.54 -16.04
N THR A 56 34.64 -12.78 -16.77
CA THR A 56 33.80 -11.72 -16.20
C THR A 56 32.58 -12.39 -15.58
N LEU A 57 32.39 -12.17 -14.29
CA LEU A 57 31.18 -12.54 -13.57
C LEU A 57 30.28 -11.33 -13.50
N SER A 58 29.00 -11.53 -13.82
CA SER A 58 27.97 -10.53 -13.62
C SER A 58 27.11 -10.95 -12.44
N PHE A 59 26.76 -9.99 -11.61
CA PHE A 59 25.81 -10.18 -10.53
C PHE A 59 24.71 -9.15 -10.69
N SER A 60 23.49 -9.58 -10.42
CA SER A 60 22.31 -8.82 -10.78
C SER A 60 21.21 -8.94 -9.75
N THR A 61 20.46 -7.87 -9.58
CA THR A 61 19.20 -7.89 -8.82
C THR A 61 18.09 -7.54 -9.78
N THR A 62 17.16 -8.46 -10.01
CA THR A 62 15.95 -8.25 -10.80
C THR A 62 14.76 -8.27 -9.85
N PHE A 63 13.97 -7.19 -9.85
CA PHE A 63 12.76 -7.09 -9.04
C PHE A 63 11.55 -6.88 -9.94
N THR A 64 10.56 -7.77 -9.83
CA THR A 64 9.28 -7.66 -10.55
C THR A 64 8.17 -7.28 -9.58
N ALA A 65 7.88 -5.97 -9.45
CA ALA A 65 6.91 -5.44 -8.49
C ALA A 65 5.52 -6.10 -8.56
N ARG A 66 5.05 -6.45 -9.76
CA ARG A 66 3.75 -7.12 -9.94
C ARG A 66 3.73 -8.53 -9.33
N VAL A 67 4.78 -9.32 -9.57
CA VAL A 67 4.90 -10.69 -9.04
C VAL A 67 5.04 -10.63 -7.53
N PHE A 68 5.88 -9.72 -7.03
CA PHE A 68 6.04 -9.50 -5.60
C PHE A 68 4.72 -9.15 -4.91
N ALA A 69 4.01 -8.14 -5.43
CA ALA A 69 2.71 -7.74 -4.87
C ALA A 69 1.71 -8.90 -4.90
N SER A 70 1.67 -9.69 -5.98
CA SER A 70 0.77 -10.84 -6.09
C SER A 70 1.08 -11.90 -5.01
N GLU A 71 2.31 -12.40 -4.98
CA GLU A 71 2.70 -13.50 -4.07
C GLU A 71 2.61 -13.09 -2.60
N VAL A 72 3.01 -11.85 -2.28
CA VAL A 72 2.92 -11.35 -0.90
C VAL A 72 1.48 -11.15 -0.47
N ASN A 73 0.62 -10.57 -1.31
CA ASN A 73 -0.80 -10.44 -0.98
C ASN A 73 -1.43 -11.82 -0.77
N GLU A 74 -1.13 -12.80 -1.63
CA GLU A 74 -1.62 -14.16 -1.46
C GLU A 74 -1.17 -14.77 -0.12
N ALA A 75 0.10 -14.61 0.24
CA ALA A 75 0.62 -15.08 1.53
C ALA A 75 -0.06 -14.38 2.71
N ILE A 76 -0.29 -13.07 2.62
CA ILE A 76 -1.02 -12.30 3.63
C ILE A 76 -2.45 -12.81 3.78
N TYR A 77 -3.18 -13.03 2.68
CA TYR A 77 -4.55 -13.54 2.71
C TYR A 77 -4.63 -14.92 3.36
N ARG A 78 -3.73 -15.84 2.98
CA ARG A 78 -3.63 -17.17 3.57
C ARG A 78 -3.34 -17.08 5.07
N TYR A 79 -2.39 -16.23 5.47
CA TYR A 79 -2.03 -16.02 6.86
C TYR A 79 -3.20 -15.45 7.68
N ALA A 80 -3.88 -14.41 7.19
CA ALA A 80 -5.02 -13.80 7.85
C ALA A 80 -6.19 -14.78 8.04
N THR A 81 -6.48 -15.58 7.01
CA THR A 81 -7.55 -16.60 7.05
C THR A 81 -7.24 -17.73 8.03
N ALA A 82 -5.97 -18.16 8.08
CA ALA A 82 -5.51 -19.17 9.03
C ALA A 82 -5.63 -18.68 10.49
N GLN A 83 -5.26 -17.42 10.75
CA GLN A 83 -5.35 -16.82 12.09
C GLN A 83 -6.79 -16.67 12.59
N GLN A 84 -7.73 -16.32 11.70
CA GLN A 84 -9.16 -16.27 12.05
C GLN A 84 -9.71 -17.63 12.51
N SER A 85 -9.12 -18.73 12.04
CA SER A 85 -9.54 -20.09 12.38
C SER A 85 -8.91 -20.59 13.69
N SER A 86 -7.83 -19.98 14.18
CA SER A 86 -7.01 -20.53 15.26
C SER A 86 -7.14 -19.84 16.63
N THR A 87 -7.54 -18.57 16.72
CA THR A 87 -7.46 -17.81 17.98
C THR A 87 -8.48 -16.67 18.10
N ALA A 88 -9.18 -16.62 19.23
CA ALA A 88 -10.12 -15.56 19.64
C ALA A 88 -9.46 -14.23 20.05
N SER A 89 -8.18 -13.99 19.71
CA SER A 89 -7.37 -12.89 20.26
C SER A 89 -6.98 -11.80 19.27
N LEU A 90 -7.26 -11.99 17.98
CA LEU A 90 -7.25 -10.91 17.00
C LEU A 90 -8.67 -10.81 16.49
N ASP A 91 -9.40 -9.81 16.98
CA ASP A 91 -10.70 -9.40 16.45
C ASP A 91 -10.48 -8.77 15.05
N LEU A 92 -9.93 -9.57 14.14
CA LEU A 92 -9.77 -9.33 12.70
C LEU A 92 -11.10 -9.66 11.99
N THR A 93 -12.23 -9.40 12.65
CA THR A 93 -13.59 -9.34 12.06
C THR A 93 -13.75 -8.15 11.10
N LEU A 94 -12.67 -7.42 10.79
CA LEU A 94 -12.59 -6.30 9.85
C LEU A 94 -12.79 -6.66 8.36
N GLY A 95 -13.36 -7.82 8.03
CA GLY A 95 -13.58 -8.21 6.63
C GLY A 95 -12.28 -8.30 5.82
N LEU A 96 -11.16 -8.68 6.44
CA LEU A 96 -9.85 -8.73 5.77
C LEU A 96 -9.77 -9.72 4.60
N GLY A 97 -10.77 -10.58 4.41
CA GLY A 97 -10.84 -11.49 3.26
C GLY A 97 -10.84 -10.77 1.90
N SER A 98 -11.13 -9.46 1.86
CA SER A 98 -11.04 -8.61 0.67
C SER A 98 -10.07 -7.44 0.82
N ALA A 99 -9.34 -7.32 1.94
CA ALA A 99 -8.54 -6.12 2.21
C ALA A 99 -7.30 -5.99 1.33
N ALA A 100 -6.98 -4.75 0.92
CA ALA A 100 -5.67 -4.47 0.34
C ALA A 100 -4.61 -4.33 1.44
N PHE A 101 -3.38 -4.73 1.14
CA PHE A 101 -2.26 -4.63 2.07
C PHE A 101 -1.11 -3.81 1.51
N GLU A 102 -0.42 -3.10 2.40
CA GLU A 102 0.83 -2.40 2.13
C GLU A 102 1.97 -3.18 2.78
N VAL A 103 3.03 -3.42 2.00
CA VAL A 103 4.26 -4.05 2.48
C VAL A 103 5.18 -2.97 3.03
N LEU A 104 5.50 -3.07 4.32
CA LEU A 104 6.36 -2.13 5.03
C LEU A 104 7.84 -2.51 4.96
N GLY A 105 8.12 -3.78 4.69
CA GLY A 105 9.46 -4.33 4.51
C GLY A 105 9.47 -5.85 4.61
N ALA A 106 10.61 -6.43 4.31
CA ALA A 106 10.85 -7.86 4.42
C ALA A 106 12.25 -8.09 5.00
N ALA A 107 12.41 -9.19 5.74
CA ALA A 107 13.69 -9.59 6.32
C ALA A 107 13.81 -11.11 6.29
N ALA A 108 14.97 -11.64 5.90
CA ALA A 108 15.25 -13.08 5.97
C ALA A 108 15.74 -13.46 7.38
N SER A 109 15.30 -14.61 7.92
CA SER A 109 15.78 -15.07 9.22
C SER A 109 17.07 -15.92 9.12
N GLN A 110 18.11 -15.41 9.78
CA GLN A 110 19.29 -16.06 10.39
C GLN A 110 20.58 -16.44 9.62
N GLU A 111 21.67 -16.21 10.38
CA GLU A 111 23.03 -16.79 10.49
C GLU A 111 24.10 -16.71 9.41
N ASN A 112 23.82 -16.39 8.16
CA ASN A 112 24.91 -16.24 7.18
C ASN A 112 25.27 -14.78 6.92
N THR A 113 26.56 -14.50 6.80
CA THR A 113 27.16 -13.21 6.36
C THR A 113 26.59 -12.64 5.04
N THR A 114 25.73 -13.41 4.36
CA THR A 114 24.93 -13.04 3.17
C THR A 114 23.62 -12.29 3.48
N THR A 115 23.27 -12.01 4.74
CA THR A 115 22.04 -11.23 5.05
C THR A 115 22.09 -9.81 4.51
N THR A 116 23.25 -9.15 4.50
CA THR A 116 23.35 -7.75 4.04
C THR A 116 22.99 -7.58 2.56
N GLU A 117 23.38 -8.54 1.71
CA GLU A 117 23.07 -8.56 0.27
C GLU A 117 21.56 -8.78 0.06
N PHE A 118 20.97 -9.73 0.78
CA PHE A 118 19.54 -10.02 0.69
C PHE A 118 18.69 -8.91 1.30
N ASP A 119 19.08 -8.32 2.43
CA ASP A 119 18.42 -7.17 3.04
C ASP A 119 18.50 -5.94 2.13
N SER A 120 19.61 -5.76 1.40
CA SER A 120 19.75 -4.71 0.39
C SER A 120 18.81 -4.93 -0.80
N ALA A 121 18.66 -6.19 -1.23
CA ALA A 121 17.71 -6.55 -2.28
C ALA A 121 16.26 -6.39 -1.82
N LEU A 122 15.94 -6.77 -0.58
CA LEU A 122 14.63 -6.56 0.05
C LEU A 122 14.37 -5.07 0.37
N ARG A 123 15.39 -4.21 0.40
CA ARG A 123 15.18 -2.76 0.46
C ARG A 123 14.55 -2.21 -0.81
N LEU A 124 14.84 -2.79 -1.98
CA LEU A 124 14.24 -2.36 -3.26
C LEU A 124 12.72 -2.50 -3.25
N VAL A 125 12.20 -3.52 -2.56
CA VAL A 125 10.76 -3.72 -2.31
C VAL A 125 10.13 -2.50 -1.64
N ARG A 126 10.82 -1.88 -0.68
CA ARG A 126 10.32 -0.74 0.07
C ARG A 126 10.30 0.54 -0.76
N GLU A 127 11.21 0.65 -1.72
CA GLU A 127 11.45 1.87 -2.50
C GLU A 127 10.65 1.93 -3.81
N HIS A 128 10.23 0.78 -4.37
CA HIS A 128 9.64 0.71 -5.70
C HIS A 128 8.21 0.14 -5.68
N ALA A 129 7.23 1.03 -5.68
CA ALA A 129 5.80 0.68 -5.51
C ALA A 129 4.98 0.50 -6.80
N ALA A 130 5.56 0.51 -8.01
CA ALA A 130 4.76 0.28 -9.22
C ALA A 130 5.57 -0.20 -10.43
N GLY A 131 5.12 -1.28 -11.06
CA GLY A 131 5.26 -1.60 -12.49
C GLY A 131 6.66 -1.76 -13.11
N VAL A 132 7.74 -1.45 -12.40
CA VAL A 132 9.10 -1.44 -12.96
C VAL A 132 9.77 -2.79 -12.69
N VAL A 133 10.23 -3.43 -13.76
CA VAL A 133 11.31 -4.41 -13.67
C VAL A 133 12.59 -3.61 -13.51
N GLN A 134 13.18 -3.65 -12.32
CA GLN A 134 14.47 -3.01 -12.09
C GLN A 134 15.55 -4.09 -12.12
N THR A 135 16.53 -3.91 -13.01
CA THR A 135 17.73 -4.74 -13.05
C THR A 135 18.94 -3.88 -12.77
N THR A 136 19.63 -4.14 -11.66
CA THR A 136 20.95 -3.58 -11.41
C THR A 136 21.98 -4.64 -11.76
N VAL A 137 22.96 -4.31 -12.60
CA VAL A 137 24.05 -5.23 -12.97
C VAL A 137 25.37 -4.63 -12.54
N GLN A 138 26.21 -5.47 -11.92
CA GLN A 138 27.61 -5.19 -11.67
C GLN A 138 28.45 -6.35 -12.18
N SER A 139 29.74 -6.13 -12.40
CA SER A 139 30.61 -7.17 -12.92
C SER A 139 32.03 -7.08 -12.39
N THR A 140 32.64 -8.24 -12.18
CA THR A 140 34.02 -8.37 -11.73
C THR A 140 34.74 -9.41 -12.60
N GLU A 141 35.97 -9.10 -13.01
CA GLU A 141 36.82 -10.07 -13.71
C GLU A 141 37.58 -10.94 -12.69
N GLN A 142 37.48 -12.26 -12.84
CA GLN A 142 38.21 -13.23 -12.03
C GLN A 142 39.06 -14.13 -12.93
N THR A 143 40.20 -14.58 -12.40
CA THR A 143 41.11 -15.50 -13.11
C THR A 143 40.99 -16.88 -12.49
N TYR A 144 40.88 -17.90 -13.35
CA TYR A 144 40.78 -19.30 -12.95
C TYR A 144 41.91 -20.11 -13.57
N THR A 145 42.41 -21.07 -12.81
CA THR A 145 43.44 -22.01 -13.24
C THR A 145 42.92 -23.42 -13.07
N VAL A 146 42.98 -24.20 -14.14
CA VAL A 146 42.53 -25.60 -14.19
C VAL A 146 43.75 -26.47 -14.45
N GLY A 147 44.07 -27.35 -13.48
CA GLY A 147 45.21 -28.25 -13.57
C GLY A 147 45.04 -29.31 -14.66
N PRO A 148 46.11 -30.06 -14.98
CA PRO A 148 46.04 -31.13 -15.97
C PRO A 148 45.06 -32.23 -15.53
N ARG A 149 44.37 -32.82 -16.50
CA ARG A 149 43.41 -33.92 -16.29
C ARG A 149 42.34 -33.61 -15.24
N SER A 150 41.89 -32.36 -15.17
CA SER A 150 40.93 -31.90 -14.15
C SER A 150 39.76 -31.15 -14.76
N ARG A 151 38.70 -30.98 -13.97
CA ARG A 151 37.48 -30.26 -14.38
C ARG A 151 37.15 -29.19 -13.34
N LEU A 152 36.66 -28.07 -13.83
CA LEU A 152 36.23 -26.95 -13.02
C LEU A 152 34.80 -26.56 -13.40
N ASN A 153 33.87 -26.63 -12.45
CA ASN A 153 32.55 -26.04 -12.58
C ASN A 153 32.48 -24.83 -11.62
N LEU A 154 32.11 -23.66 -12.15
CA LEU A 154 31.86 -22.46 -11.37
C LEU A 154 30.37 -22.27 -11.17
N TYR A 155 29.98 -21.99 -9.94
CA TYR A 155 28.62 -21.66 -9.55
C TYR A 155 28.55 -20.29 -8.89
N GLN A 156 27.41 -19.64 -9.04
CA GLN A 156 27.06 -18.39 -8.40
C GLN A 156 25.85 -18.60 -7.50
N LYS A 157 25.89 -18.02 -6.30
CA LYS A 157 24.78 -18.08 -5.35
C LYS A 157 23.64 -17.19 -5.86
N VAL A 158 22.43 -17.73 -5.85
CA VAL A 158 21.20 -17.01 -6.25
C VAL A 158 20.18 -17.11 -5.14
N PHE A 159 19.53 -16.00 -4.83
CA PHE A 159 18.37 -15.92 -3.96
C PHE A 159 17.13 -15.55 -4.77
N HIS A 160 16.09 -16.35 -4.62
CA HIS A 160 14.79 -16.14 -5.23
C HIS A 160 13.72 -15.97 -4.15
N PHE A 161 12.93 -14.91 -4.25
CA PHE A 161 11.83 -14.63 -3.32
C PHE A 161 10.79 -13.70 -3.95
N ALA A 162 9.56 -14.17 -4.15
CA ALA A 162 8.43 -13.33 -4.55
C ALA A 162 8.74 -12.36 -5.72
N GLY A 163 9.22 -12.88 -6.86
CA GLY A 163 9.58 -12.05 -8.02
C GLY A 163 10.83 -11.17 -7.83
N LEU A 164 11.57 -11.34 -6.74
CA LEU A 164 12.94 -10.86 -6.57
C LEU A 164 13.91 -12.00 -6.90
N ASP A 165 14.78 -11.77 -7.86
CA ASP A 165 15.93 -12.61 -8.19
C ASP A 165 17.20 -11.83 -7.90
N HIS A 166 18.02 -12.34 -6.99
CA HIS A 166 19.30 -11.74 -6.64
C HIS A 166 20.43 -12.74 -6.88
N GLU A 167 21.23 -12.49 -7.90
CA GLU A 167 22.49 -13.17 -8.16
C GLU A 167 23.59 -12.46 -7.35
N CYS A 168 24.16 -13.14 -6.36
CA CYS A 168 25.19 -12.61 -5.48
C CYS A 168 26.56 -12.55 -6.17
N ASP A 169 27.52 -11.87 -5.56
CA ASP A 169 28.94 -11.97 -5.92
C ASP A 169 29.62 -13.24 -5.35
N ALA A 170 28.95 -13.92 -4.41
CA ALA A 170 29.39 -15.19 -3.84
C ALA A 170 29.45 -16.30 -4.90
N VAL A 171 30.65 -16.84 -5.10
CA VAL A 171 30.92 -17.94 -6.02
C VAL A 171 31.49 -19.17 -5.33
N ARG A 172 31.24 -20.34 -5.93
CA ARG A 172 31.79 -21.62 -5.48
C ARG A 172 32.30 -22.41 -6.67
N VAL A 173 33.46 -23.02 -6.50
CA VAL A 173 34.04 -23.95 -7.47
C VAL A 173 33.86 -25.38 -6.98
N SER A 174 33.46 -26.27 -7.87
CA SER A 174 33.35 -27.70 -7.55
C SER A 174 33.69 -28.57 -8.77
N PRO A 175 34.40 -29.70 -8.59
CA PRO A 175 34.59 -30.67 -9.67
C PRO A 175 33.32 -31.48 -9.96
N ARG A 176 32.32 -31.44 -9.06
CA ARG A 176 31.02 -32.11 -9.21
C ARG A 176 29.91 -31.14 -9.53
N VAL A 177 28.81 -31.66 -10.10
CA VAL A 177 27.58 -30.90 -10.31
C VAL A 177 26.95 -30.57 -8.95
N LEU A 178 26.78 -29.28 -8.65
CA LEU A 178 26.02 -28.84 -7.47
C LEU A 178 24.54 -28.74 -7.83
N ARG A 179 23.68 -29.30 -6.97
CA ARG A 179 22.21 -29.23 -7.05
C ARG A 179 21.60 -28.84 -5.70
N GLU A 180 22.42 -28.21 -4.85
CA GLU A 180 22.03 -27.79 -3.51
C GLU A 180 21.06 -26.60 -3.62
N SER A 181 19.92 -26.72 -2.95
CA SER A 181 18.91 -25.69 -2.80
C SER A 181 18.44 -25.70 -1.35
N GLU A 182 18.38 -24.52 -0.75
CA GLU A 182 18.04 -24.33 0.65
C GLU A 182 16.85 -23.38 0.75
N ALA A 183 15.85 -23.74 1.56
CA ALA A 183 14.76 -22.83 1.89
C ALA A 183 15.27 -21.81 2.91
N VAL A 184 14.90 -20.55 2.69
CA VAL A 184 15.21 -19.45 3.60
C VAL A 184 13.90 -18.84 4.07
N ASP A 185 13.70 -18.82 5.38
CA ASP A 185 12.54 -18.18 5.97
C ASP A 185 12.65 -16.66 5.80
N VAL A 186 11.57 -16.04 5.31
CA VAL A 186 11.46 -14.60 5.09
C VAL A 186 10.23 -14.10 5.84
N VAL A 187 10.40 -13.06 6.64
CA VAL A 187 9.32 -12.40 7.35
C VAL A 187 9.00 -11.09 6.64
N VAL A 188 7.81 -11.01 6.06
CA VAL A 188 7.27 -9.78 5.47
C VAL A 188 6.44 -9.04 6.50
N ARG A 189 6.71 -7.76 6.72
CA ARG A 189 5.86 -6.89 7.54
C ARG A 189 4.83 -6.23 6.65
N ALA A 190 3.56 -6.50 6.93
CA ALA A 190 2.44 -5.94 6.19
C ALA A 190 1.45 -5.25 7.12
N ARG A 191 0.65 -4.33 6.58
CA ARG A 191 -0.52 -3.77 7.26
C ARG A 191 -1.69 -3.63 6.27
N PRO A 192 -2.94 -3.73 6.72
CA PRO A 192 -4.07 -3.47 5.85
C PRO A 192 -4.14 -1.97 5.53
N VAL A 193 -4.60 -1.65 4.33
CA VAL A 193 -4.80 -0.28 3.85
C VAL A 193 -6.25 0.10 4.10
N ALA A 194 -6.46 1.15 4.89
CA ALA A 194 -7.77 1.76 5.04
C ALA A 194 -8.03 2.72 3.88
N PHE A 195 -9.18 2.58 3.24
CA PHE A 195 -9.68 3.46 2.20
C PHE A 195 -10.87 4.26 2.69
N VAL A 196 -11.10 5.42 2.10
CA VAL A 196 -12.32 6.19 2.35
C VAL A 196 -13.47 5.46 1.65
N LYS A 197 -14.47 5.04 2.44
CA LYS A 197 -15.74 4.50 1.97
C LYS A 197 -16.66 5.63 1.56
N ASP A 198 -16.94 6.54 2.48
CA ASP A 198 -17.89 7.63 2.30
C ASP A 198 -17.53 8.80 3.24
N ILE A 199 -18.38 9.82 3.30
CA ILE A 199 -18.27 10.96 4.19
C ILE A 199 -19.55 11.14 5.01
N GLN A 200 -19.38 11.41 6.29
CA GLN A 200 -20.44 11.88 7.16
C GLN A 200 -20.40 13.41 7.21
N VAL A 201 -21.53 14.05 6.95
CA VAL A 201 -21.69 15.50 7.17
C VAL A 201 -22.14 15.73 8.60
N VAL A 202 -21.41 16.59 9.32
CA VAL A 202 -21.71 16.96 10.70
C VAL A 202 -22.02 18.45 10.77
N TYR A 203 -23.15 18.78 11.39
CA TYR A 203 -23.60 20.14 11.63
C TYR A 203 -23.26 20.57 13.06
N GLY A 204 -22.87 21.83 13.22
CA GLY A 204 -22.73 22.45 14.53
C GLY A 204 -23.28 23.87 14.58
N ASP A 205 -23.44 24.37 15.80
CA ASP A 205 -23.90 25.71 16.10
C ASP A 205 -22.74 26.69 16.35
N CYS A 206 -21.56 26.18 16.70
CA CYS A 206 -20.35 26.98 16.87
C CYS A 206 -19.08 26.23 16.44
N ALA A 207 -18.02 26.98 16.15
CA ALA A 207 -16.74 26.41 15.69
C ALA A 207 -16.11 25.40 16.67
N ALA A 208 -16.41 25.49 17.98
CA ALA A 208 -15.87 24.59 19.00
C ALA A 208 -16.46 23.17 18.93
N GLU A 209 -17.59 22.99 18.23
CA GLU A 209 -18.23 21.69 18.02
C GLU A 209 -17.61 20.90 16.84
N ALA A 210 -16.57 21.45 16.21
CA ALA A 210 -15.90 20.81 15.09
C ALA A 210 -15.40 19.41 15.48
N PRO A 211 -15.79 18.34 14.76
CA PRO A 211 -15.38 17.00 15.11
C PRO A 211 -13.85 16.82 14.98
N PRO A 212 -13.21 16.05 15.85
CA PRO A 212 -11.75 15.95 15.91
C PRO A 212 -11.14 15.28 14.68
N LEU A 213 -11.86 14.36 14.04
CA LEU A 213 -11.39 13.56 12.89
C LEU A 213 -12.00 14.02 11.56
N ARG A 214 -12.36 15.31 11.49
CA ARG A 214 -12.89 15.93 10.27
C ARG A 214 -11.82 16.09 9.19
N VAL A 215 -12.27 16.26 7.95
CA VAL A 215 -11.45 16.75 6.84
C VAL A 215 -10.93 18.15 7.21
N VAL A 216 -9.62 18.34 7.09
CA VAL A 216 -8.93 19.61 7.39
C VAL A 216 -8.48 20.30 6.11
N GLU A 217 -8.29 21.62 6.19
CA GLU A 217 -7.77 22.42 5.09
C GLU A 217 -6.23 22.30 5.03
N VAL A 218 -5.66 22.12 3.83
CA VAL A 218 -4.25 21.75 3.63
C VAL A 218 -3.24 22.79 4.08
N HIS A 219 -3.64 24.06 4.20
CA HIS A 219 -2.82 25.16 4.68
C HIS A 219 -3.19 25.59 6.11
N GLY A 220 -3.98 24.78 6.83
CA GLY A 220 -4.44 25.09 8.19
C GLY A 220 -5.56 26.14 8.23
N GLY A 221 -6.21 26.40 7.09
CA GLY A 221 -7.35 27.29 6.99
C GLY A 221 -8.63 26.74 7.64
N ASN A 222 -9.74 27.47 7.46
CA ASN A 222 -11.02 27.10 8.05
C ASN A 222 -11.66 25.91 7.31
N ALA A 223 -11.86 24.81 8.04
CA ALA A 223 -12.47 23.57 7.57
C ALA A 223 -14.01 23.57 7.62
N ASP A 224 -14.65 24.60 8.17
CA ASP A 224 -16.10 24.80 8.05
C ASP A 224 -16.44 25.17 6.60
N ILE A 225 -17.24 24.34 5.94
CA ILE A 225 -17.67 24.58 4.55
C ILE A 225 -18.40 25.92 4.44
N ASN A 226 -19.19 26.29 5.45
CA ASN A 226 -19.99 27.51 5.48
C ASN A 226 -19.25 28.74 6.02
N ALA A 227 -17.94 28.65 6.25
CA ALA A 227 -17.14 29.78 6.72
C ALA A 227 -17.36 31.03 5.85
N GLY A 228 -17.86 32.11 6.46
CA GLY A 228 -18.14 33.38 5.79
C GLY A 228 -19.56 33.54 5.22
N PHE A 229 -20.38 32.50 5.23
CA PHE A 229 -21.75 32.52 4.67
C PHE A 229 -22.87 32.55 5.71
N GLY A 230 -22.54 32.40 7.00
CA GLY A 230 -23.54 32.24 8.06
C GLY A 230 -24.19 30.85 8.05
N GLY A 231 -25.32 30.70 8.75
CA GLY A 231 -26.00 29.41 8.88
C GLY A 231 -25.34 28.48 9.91
N LYS A 232 -25.46 27.16 9.69
CA LYS A 232 -24.79 26.15 10.53
C LYS A 232 -23.33 26.02 10.10
N TYR A 233 -22.49 25.65 11.06
CA TYR A 233 -21.16 25.13 10.76
C TYR A 233 -21.29 23.73 10.17
N VAL A 234 -20.51 23.43 9.14
CA VAL A 234 -20.59 22.16 8.42
C VAL A 234 -19.20 21.58 8.22
N TRP A 235 -18.99 20.37 8.72
CA TRP A 235 -17.74 19.62 8.55
C TRP A 235 -18.00 18.26 7.91
N LEU A 236 -16.97 17.71 7.28
CA LEU A 236 -16.98 16.34 6.76
C LEU A 236 -16.13 15.46 7.66
N VAL A 237 -16.62 14.28 8.00
CA VAL A 237 -15.87 13.24 8.69
C VAL A 237 -15.77 12.03 7.75
N PRO A 238 -14.57 11.64 7.29
CA PRO A 238 -14.40 10.48 6.44
C PRO A 238 -14.74 9.19 7.19
N LEU A 239 -15.43 8.30 6.49
CA LEU A 239 -15.76 6.96 6.94
C LEU A 239 -14.85 5.99 6.20
N TYR A 240 -14.12 5.14 6.93
CA TYR A 240 -13.14 4.22 6.34
C TYR A 240 -13.67 2.80 6.18
N THR A 241 -13.12 2.08 5.20
CA THR A 241 -13.30 0.64 4.97
C THR A 241 -11.96 0.00 4.62
N PHE A 242 -11.82 -1.29 4.92
CA PHE A 242 -10.70 -2.09 4.42
C PHE A 242 -11.04 -2.81 3.11
N ASP A 243 -12.32 -2.89 2.75
CA ASP A 243 -12.79 -3.52 1.52
C ASP A 243 -12.65 -2.56 0.32
N PRO A 244 -11.76 -2.82 -0.65
CA PRO A 244 -11.58 -1.99 -1.83
C PRO A 244 -12.83 -1.91 -2.72
N ALA A 245 -13.72 -2.91 -2.68
CA ALA A 245 -14.97 -2.89 -3.44
C ALA A 245 -15.95 -1.84 -2.90
N GLU A 246 -15.91 -1.60 -1.58
CA GLU A 246 -16.69 -0.54 -0.93
C GLU A 246 -15.97 0.82 -0.93
N ALA A 247 -14.71 0.88 -1.31
CA ALA A 247 -13.93 2.12 -1.28
C ALA A 247 -14.35 3.12 -2.38
N ALA A 248 -14.41 4.40 -2.01
CA ALA A 248 -14.65 5.50 -2.93
C ALA A 248 -13.49 5.61 -3.94
N SER A 249 -13.86 5.83 -5.19
CA SER A 249 -12.92 6.01 -6.32
C SER A 249 -12.88 7.48 -6.76
N ARG A 250 -13.97 8.23 -6.51
CA ARG A 250 -14.06 9.70 -6.62
C ARG A 250 -15.22 10.22 -5.77
N PHE A 251 -15.35 11.54 -5.67
CA PHE A 251 -16.53 12.21 -5.13
C PHE A 251 -17.16 13.12 -6.19
N ASP A 252 -18.48 13.01 -6.36
CA ASP A 252 -19.25 13.86 -7.24
C ASP A 252 -19.93 14.97 -6.41
N LEU A 253 -19.80 16.23 -6.85
CA LEU A 253 -20.50 17.37 -6.29
C LEU A 253 -21.81 17.58 -7.05
N ILE A 254 -22.92 17.66 -6.33
CA ILE A 254 -24.26 17.89 -6.89
C ILE A 254 -24.79 19.19 -6.31
N VAL A 255 -25.15 20.13 -7.19
CA VAL A 255 -25.74 21.42 -6.83
C VAL A 255 -27.09 21.54 -7.52
N GLN A 256 -28.15 21.82 -6.77
CA GLN A 256 -29.52 21.84 -7.29
C GLN A 256 -30.45 22.78 -6.49
N GLU A 257 -31.56 23.19 -7.10
CA GLU A 257 -32.52 24.13 -6.50
C GLU A 257 -33.32 23.50 -5.35
N ASP A 258 -33.72 22.24 -5.49
CA ASP A 258 -34.55 21.54 -4.51
C ASP A 258 -33.71 20.65 -3.59
N GLY A 259 -34.08 20.61 -2.32
CA GLY A 259 -33.46 19.71 -1.35
C GLY A 259 -33.86 18.25 -1.61
N TYR A 260 -32.97 17.32 -1.28
CA TYR A 260 -33.29 15.89 -1.31
C TYR A 260 -33.35 15.35 0.13
N GLY A 261 -34.53 14.87 0.56
CA GLY A 261 -34.83 14.56 1.96
C GLY A 261 -33.96 13.50 2.65
N GLY A 262 -33.11 12.79 1.90
CA GLY A 262 -32.16 11.82 2.44
C GLY A 262 -30.69 12.26 2.40
N TRP A 263 -30.37 13.43 1.82
CA TRP A 263 -28.98 13.85 1.62
C TRP A 263 -28.65 15.06 2.50
N PRO A 264 -27.51 15.03 3.21
CA PRO A 264 -27.11 16.14 4.05
C PRO A 264 -26.63 17.32 3.19
N ASP A 265 -27.37 18.42 3.26
CA ASP A 265 -27.05 19.68 2.60
C ASP A 265 -25.79 20.32 3.20
N LEU A 266 -24.81 20.63 2.36
CA LEU A 266 -23.57 21.29 2.73
C LEU A 266 -23.75 22.81 2.94
N ALA A 267 -24.84 23.40 2.45
CA ALA A 267 -25.16 24.81 2.62
C ALA A 267 -26.17 25.07 3.76
N LYS A 268 -26.28 24.13 4.72
CA LYS A 268 -27.34 24.11 5.73
C LYS A 268 -27.49 25.45 6.47
N GLY A 269 -28.63 26.11 6.26
CA GLY A 269 -28.99 27.36 6.94
C GLY A 269 -28.28 28.61 6.42
N ALA A 270 -27.40 28.47 5.42
CA ALA A 270 -26.70 29.59 4.80
C ALA A 270 -27.38 30.11 3.53
N GLY A 271 -28.45 29.44 3.09
CA GLY A 271 -29.24 29.80 1.90
C GLY A 271 -28.57 29.41 0.57
N GLY A 272 -29.22 29.77 -0.53
CA GLY A 272 -28.82 29.37 -1.88
C GLY A 272 -29.24 27.95 -2.25
N GLN A 273 -28.69 27.44 -3.35
CA GLN A 273 -28.92 26.07 -3.83
C GLN A 273 -28.42 25.02 -2.84
N PHE A 274 -29.07 23.86 -2.81
CA PHE A 274 -28.64 22.72 -2.02
C PHE A 274 -27.39 22.09 -2.65
N ARG A 275 -26.49 21.61 -1.78
CA ARG A 275 -25.20 21.07 -2.21
C ARG A 275 -24.94 19.75 -1.52
N PHE A 276 -24.55 18.75 -2.30
CA PHE A 276 -24.31 17.39 -1.80
C PHE A 276 -23.00 16.85 -2.36
N LEU A 277 -22.29 16.08 -1.55
CA LEU A 277 -21.15 15.29 -2.00
C LEU A 277 -21.52 13.81 -1.93
N ARG A 278 -21.20 13.06 -2.98
CA ARG A 278 -21.50 11.64 -3.10
C ARG A 278 -20.24 10.85 -3.43
N ALA A 279 -19.93 9.86 -2.59
CA ALA A 279 -18.91 8.88 -2.93
C ALA A 279 -19.37 8.06 -4.16
N VAL A 280 -18.45 7.88 -5.11
CA VAL A 280 -18.64 6.96 -6.24
C VAL A 280 -17.80 5.73 -5.99
N HIS A 281 -18.45 4.56 -6.01
CA HIS A 281 -17.81 3.27 -5.78
C HIS A 281 -17.70 2.53 -7.11
N ASP A 282 -16.49 2.41 -7.64
CA ASP A 282 -16.22 1.56 -8.80
C ASP A 282 -15.37 0.36 -8.36
N PRO A 283 -15.95 -0.83 -8.15
CA PRO A 283 -15.20 -2.00 -7.67
C PRO A 283 -14.10 -2.45 -8.64
N ARG A 284 -14.09 -1.97 -9.90
CA ARG A 284 -13.07 -2.29 -10.90
C ARG A 284 -11.94 -1.27 -10.95
N ALA A 285 -12.05 -0.15 -10.23
CA ALA A 285 -11.01 0.85 -10.19
C ALA A 285 -9.76 0.32 -9.46
N HIS A 286 -8.62 0.34 -10.14
CA HIS A 286 -7.32 -0.08 -9.58
C HIS A 286 -6.71 0.95 -8.62
N VAL A 287 -7.37 2.08 -8.41
CA VAL A 287 -6.96 3.11 -7.45
C VAL A 287 -8.16 3.55 -6.63
N LYS A 288 -7.96 3.71 -5.32
CA LYS A 288 -9.00 4.06 -4.36
C LYS A 288 -8.57 5.21 -3.48
N ILE A 289 -9.52 6.02 -3.03
CA ILE A 289 -9.26 7.16 -2.17
C ILE A 289 -8.83 6.67 -0.79
N ARG A 290 -7.72 7.18 -0.27
CA ARG A 290 -7.22 6.87 1.07
C ARG A 290 -7.20 8.06 2.03
N GLU A 291 -7.16 9.28 1.50
CA GLU A 291 -7.07 10.50 2.30
C GLU A 291 -7.89 11.60 1.63
N LEU A 292 -8.53 12.43 2.46
CA LEU A 292 -9.26 13.63 2.04
C LEU A 292 -8.65 14.88 2.68
N ALA A 293 -8.67 15.99 1.95
CA ALA A 293 -8.35 17.30 2.49
C ALA A 293 -9.18 18.39 1.79
N PHE A 294 -9.36 19.53 2.44
CA PHE A 294 -9.89 20.71 1.81
C PHE A 294 -8.79 21.60 1.26
N LEU A 295 -9.10 22.29 0.17
CA LEU A 295 -8.36 23.45 -0.29
C LEU A 295 -9.29 24.64 -0.35
N ARG A 296 -8.92 25.73 0.33
CA ARG A 296 -9.62 27.01 0.25
C ARG A 296 -8.78 28.06 -0.46
N SER A 297 -9.35 28.78 -1.41
CA SER A 297 -8.67 29.83 -2.17
C SER A 297 -9.53 31.09 -2.26
N GLY A 298 -8.99 32.21 -1.76
CA GLY A 298 -9.55 33.54 -2.01
C GLY A 298 -9.06 34.16 -3.33
N ALA A 299 -8.07 33.55 -3.98
CA ALA A 299 -7.41 34.10 -5.17
C ALA A 299 -8.06 33.69 -6.50
N GLY A 300 -9.16 32.93 -6.45
CA GLY A 300 -9.87 32.43 -7.63
C GLY A 300 -9.83 30.91 -7.76
N ALA A 301 -10.30 30.46 -8.94
CA ALA A 301 -10.33 29.05 -9.29
C ALA A 301 -8.92 28.42 -9.26
N VAL A 302 -8.81 27.22 -8.69
CA VAL A 302 -7.55 26.48 -8.65
C VAL A 302 -7.53 25.47 -9.78
N GLY A 303 -6.38 25.34 -10.46
CA GLY A 303 -6.16 24.35 -11.51
C GLY A 303 -5.98 22.92 -10.98
N GLY A 304 -4.91 22.26 -11.41
CA GLY A 304 -4.50 20.93 -10.93
C GLY A 304 -4.02 20.95 -9.48
N VAL A 305 -4.03 19.77 -8.85
CA VAL A 305 -3.65 19.55 -7.43
C VAL A 305 -2.49 18.55 -7.28
N GLU A 306 -2.00 18.03 -8.40
CA GLU A 306 -0.97 17.00 -8.49
C GLU A 306 0.36 17.50 -7.90
N GLY A 307 0.67 18.78 -8.09
CA GLY A 307 1.85 19.44 -7.51
C GLY A 307 1.86 19.48 -5.97
N TRP A 308 0.74 19.16 -5.33
CA TRP A 308 0.61 19.07 -3.86
C TRP A 308 0.43 17.64 -3.36
N GLY A 309 0.63 16.64 -4.24
CA GLY A 309 0.53 15.23 -3.88
C GLY A 309 -0.90 14.70 -3.78
N PHE A 310 -1.88 15.40 -4.34
CA PHE A 310 -3.27 14.93 -4.46
C PHE A 310 -3.52 14.37 -5.86
N SER A 311 -4.38 13.36 -5.95
CA SER A 311 -4.69 12.66 -7.21
C SER A 311 -5.93 13.22 -7.90
N GLY A 312 -6.72 14.05 -7.22
CA GLY A 312 -7.94 14.63 -7.77
C GLY A 312 -8.64 15.55 -6.79
N ARG A 313 -9.69 16.22 -7.30
CA ARG A 313 -10.54 17.12 -6.53
C ARG A 313 -11.94 17.23 -7.12
N THR A 314 -12.88 17.75 -6.34
CA THR A 314 -14.19 18.18 -6.83
C THR A 314 -14.09 19.47 -7.65
N GLU A 315 -15.21 19.88 -8.24
CA GLU A 315 -15.45 21.28 -8.60
C GLU A 315 -15.56 22.17 -7.34
N ASP A 316 -15.77 23.47 -7.53
CA ASP A 316 -15.94 24.42 -6.44
C ASP A 316 -17.26 24.19 -5.70
N ILE A 317 -17.15 23.73 -4.45
CA ILE A 317 -18.27 23.49 -3.54
C ILE A 317 -19.00 24.82 -3.26
N ASN A 318 -18.28 25.95 -3.22
CA ASN A 318 -18.87 27.25 -2.94
C ASN A 318 -19.33 28.00 -4.19
N ARG A 319 -19.37 27.33 -5.35
CA ARG A 319 -19.80 27.93 -6.60
C ARG A 319 -21.14 28.64 -6.42
N GLU A 320 -21.22 29.84 -6.97
CA GLU A 320 -22.41 30.71 -6.97
C GLU A 320 -22.83 31.25 -5.59
N ARG A 321 -22.00 31.10 -4.54
CA ARG A 321 -22.26 31.70 -3.21
C ARG A 321 -21.60 33.05 -2.97
N GLN A 322 -20.72 33.49 -3.87
CA GLN A 322 -19.92 34.71 -3.77
C GLN A 322 -19.02 34.71 -2.52
N GLY A 323 -17.75 34.31 -2.67
CA GLY A 323 -16.80 34.22 -1.55
C GLY A 323 -15.57 33.41 -1.95
N ASP A 324 -14.98 32.71 -0.97
CA ASP A 324 -13.84 31.82 -1.20
C ASP A 324 -14.25 30.55 -1.96
N TRP A 325 -13.35 30.10 -2.83
CA TRP A 325 -13.44 28.83 -3.52
C TRP A 325 -13.08 27.70 -2.57
N LEU A 326 -13.81 26.58 -2.62
CA LEU A 326 -13.58 25.43 -1.76
C LEU A 326 -13.63 24.12 -2.55
N TYR A 327 -12.58 23.31 -2.43
CA TYR A 327 -12.49 22.03 -3.11
C TYR A 327 -12.24 20.91 -2.10
N LEU A 328 -12.92 19.78 -2.27
CA LEU A 328 -12.54 18.54 -1.62
C LEU A 328 -11.49 17.83 -2.51
N MET A 329 -10.29 17.64 -1.99
CA MET A 329 -9.19 16.95 -2.64
C MET A 329 -8.98 15.57 -2.04
N TRP A 330 -8.37 14.67 -2.82
CA TRP A 330 -8.07 13.32 -2.34
C TRP A 330 -6.73 12.79 -2.81
N LYS A 331 -6.13 11.92 -1.99
CA LYS A 331 -5.02 11.05 -2.40
C LYS A 331 -5.54 9.65 -2.65
N THR A 332 -4.92 8.96 -3.60
CA THR A 332 -5.27 7.58 -3.92
C THR A 332 -4.19 6.60 -3.50
N HIS A 333 -4.56 5.33 -3.41
CA HIS A 333 -3.66 4.19 -3.29
C HIS A 333 -4.06 3.13 -4.31
N ALA A 334 -3.07 2.45 -4.88
CA ALA A 334 -3.32 1.35 -5.79
C ALA A 334 -3.94 0.16 -5.05
N VAL A 335 -4.91 -0.50 -5.68
CA VAL A 335 -5.46 -1.76 -5.22
C VAL A 335 -4.85 -2.85 -6.09
N PRO A 336 -4.09 -3.80 -5.51
CA PRO A 336 -3.58 -4.95 -6.23
C PRO A 336 -4.74 -5.69 -6.89
N GLU A 337 -4.56 -6.16 -8.13
CA GLU A 337 -5.59 -6.98 -8.78
C GLU A 337 -5.87 -8.22 -7.91
N PRO A 338 -7.15 -8.57 -7.68
CA PRO A 338 -7.46 -9.85 -7.06
C PRO A 338 -6.92 -10.97 -7.96
N ILE A 339 -6.21 -11.92 -7.35
CA ILE A 339 -5.80 -13.15 -8.03
C ILE A 339 -7.09 -13.92 -8.32
N LEU A 340 -7.48 -13.97 -9.59
CA LEU A 340 -8.67 -14.70 -10.07
C LEU A 340 -8.49 -16.21 -9.96
#